data_AF-A0A8X6Q4L8-F1
#
_entry.id   AF-A0A8X6Q4L8-F1
#
_cell.length_a   1.000
_cell.length_b   1.000
_cell.length_c   1.000
_cell.angle_alpha   90.00
_cell.angle_beta   90.00
_cell.angle_gamma   90.00
#
_symmetry.space_group_name_H-M   'P 1'
#
loop_
_entity.id
_entity.type
_entity.pdbx_description
1 polymer ?
#
loop_
_entity_poly.entity_id
_entity_poly.type
_entity_poly.pdbx_seq_one_letter_code
_entity_poly.pdbx_strand_id
1 'polypeptide(L)'
;MLDLGHVHPSYSNYDSPLHLVPKKGSDDWRPVGDYRALNSQTKRDRYPIPSVLDFNNELHGTQIFSHVDFVKNFHQIPIAPEDVHRTAICTPF
;
A
#
# COMPACT_ATOMS: atom_id res chain seq x y z
N MET A 1 6.54 12.86 1.70
CA MET A 1 6.98 11.51 1.30
C MET A 1 8.50 11.43 1.22
N LEU A 2 9.17 12.38 0.54
CA LEU A 2 10.64 12.48 0.51
C LEU A 2 11.25 12.63 1.91
N ASP A 3 10.79 13.60 2.70
CA ASP A 3 11.34 13.85 4.05
C ASP A 3 11.10 12.68 5.02
N LEU A 4 10.08 11.86 4.77
CA LEU A 4 9.76 10.67 5.55
C LEU A 4 10.56 9.44 5.10
N GLY A 5 11.39 9.56 4.05
CA GLY A 5 12.17 8.45 3.49
C GLY A 5 11.33 7.39 2.78
N HIS A 6 10.06 7.65 2.47
CA HIS A 6 9.19 6.66 1.79
C HIS A 6 9.44 6.59 0.28
N VAL A 7 10.02 7.64 -0.30
CA VAL A 7 10.36 7.73 -1.73
C VAL A 7 11.70 8.45 -1.86
N HIS A 8 12.39 8.24 -2.97
CA HIS A 8 13.62 8.93 -3.32
C HIS A 8 13.70 9.15 -4.84
N PRO A 9 14.50 10.12 -5.33
CA PRO A 9 14.79 10.24 -6.75
C PRO A 9 15.42 8.95 -7.30
N SER A 10 14.99 8.52 -8.49
CA SER A 10 15.47 7.29 -9.11
C SER A 10 15.58 7.44 -10.62
N TYR A 11 16.37 6.54 -11.22
CA TYR A 11 16.41 6.31 -12.66
C TYR A 11 15.91 4.89 -12.90
N SER A 12 14.75 4.75 -13.52
CA SER A 12 14.11 3.45 -13.74
C SER A 12 13.55 3.33 -15.15
N ASN A 13 13.49 2.11 -15.65
CA ASN A 13 12.77 1.77 -16.88
C ASN A 13 11.27 1.54 -16.64
N TYR A 14 10.82 1.60 -15.38
CA TYR A 14 9.41 1.57 -15.00
C TYR A 14 8.93 2.99 -14.73
N ASP A 15 7.68 3.23 -15.09
CA ASP A 15 6.99 4.47 -14.81
C ASP A 15 5.50 4.20 -14.58
N SER A 16 5.01 4.56 -13.39
CA SER A 16 3.59 4.56 -13.04
C SER A 16 3.10 6.00 -12.83
N PRO A 17 2.08 6.48 -13.58
CA PRO A 17 1.56 7.82 -13.42
C PRO A 17 1.03 8.10 -12.01
N LEU A 18 1.33 9.28 -11.45
CA LEU A 18 0.81 9.71 -10.17
C LEU A 18 -0.44 10.59 -10.32
N HIS A 19 -1.51 10.23 -9.63
CA HIS A 19 -2.75 11.01 -9.55
C HIS A 19 -2.89 11.65 -8.17
N LEU A 20 -3.52 12.83 -8.10
CA LEU A 20 -3.92 13.46 -6.84
C LEU A 20 -5.43 13.31 -6.66
N VAL A 21 -5.83 12.69 -5.54
CA VAL A 21 -7.23 12.44 -5.21
C VAL A 21 -7.58 13.17 -3.91
N PRO A 22 -8.64 13.99 -3.88
CA PRO A 22 -9.04 14.67 -2.65
C PRO A 22 -9.54 13.66 -1.63
N LYS A 23 -9.12 13.81 -0.37
CA LYS A 23 -9.60 12.97 0.72
C LYS A 23 -10.98 13.47 1.14
N LYS A 24 -11.96 12.57 1.11
CA LYS A 24 -13.35 12.89 1.49
C LYS A 24 -13.40 13.52 2.88
N GLY A 25 -14.01 14.71 2.99
CA GLY A 25 -14.22 15.42 4.25
C GLY A 25 -13.00 16.15 4.79
N SER A 26 -11.96 16.38 3.98
CA SER A 26 -10.78 17.18 4.34
C SER A 26 -10.25 17.95 3.13
N ASP A 27 -9.53 19.04 3.37
CA ASP A 27 -8.78 19.74 2.32
C ASP A 27 -7.46 19.03 1.93
N ASP A 28 -7.20 17.86 2.53
CA ASP A 28 -6.04 17.03 2.23
C ASP A 28 -6.16 16.32 0.88
N TRP A 29 -5.02 16.15 0.21
CA TRP A 29 -4.88 15.40 -1.03
C TRP A 29 -4.06 14.12 -0.84
N ARG A 30 -4.44 13.07 -1.57
CA ARG A 30 -3.73 11.78 -1.57
C ARG A 30 -2.99 11.60 -2.89
N PRO A 31 -1.66 11.40 -2.87
CA PRO A 31 -0.94 10.88 -4.03
C PRO A 31 -1.29 9.40 -4.23
N VAL A 32 -1.75 9.04 -5.43
CA VAL A 32 -2.19 7.70 -5.80
C VAL A 32 -1.47 7.29 -7.10
N GLY A 33 -0.52 6.35 -6.98
CA GLY A 33 0.18 5.79 -8.13
C GLY A 33 -0.70 4.79 -8.88
N ASP A 34 -0.77 4.91 -10.20
CA ASP A 34 -1.47 3.96 -11.06
C ASP A 34 -0.57 2.77 -11.42
N TYR A 35 -0.57 1.76 -10.56
CA TYR A 35 0.22 0.54 -10.74
C TYR A 35 -0.51 -0.54 -11.57
N ARG A 36 -1.57 -0.23 -12.33
CA ARG A 36 -2.31 -1.27 -13.08
C ARG A 36 -1.44 -2.02 -14.08
N ALA A 37 -0.59 -1.31 -14.81
CA ALA A 37 0.36 -1.91 -15.76
C ALA A 37 1.37 -2.82 -15.04
N LEU A 38 1.99 -2.31 -13.97
CA LEU A 38 2.91 -3.08 -13.13
C LEU A 38 2.24 -4.35 -12.58
N ASN A 39 1.04 -4.22 -12.00
CA ASN A 39 0.29 -5.33 -11.41
C ASN A 39 -0.10 -6.43 -12.40
N SER A 40 -0.11 -6.14 -13.70
CA SER A 40 -0.35 -7.15 -14.74
C SER A 40 0.89 -8.00 -15.05
N GLN A 41 2.08 -7.49 -14.70
CA GLN A 41 3.37 -8.15 -14.90
C GLN A 41 3.85 -8.87 -13.63
N THR A 42 3.24 -8.60 -12.48
CA THR A 42 3.61 -9.23 -11.21
C THR A 42 2.88 -10.56 -10.99
N LYS A 43 3.57 -11.48 -10.31
CA LYS A 43 2.95 -12.72 -9.84
C LYS A 43 2.04 -12.38 -8.65
N ARG A 44 0.76 -12.74 -8.75
CA ARG A 44 -0.19 -12.56 -7.65
C ARG A 44 0.20 -13.48 -6.48
N ASP A 45 0.55 -12.88 -5.36
CA ASP A 45 0.60 -13.58 -4.09
C ASP A 45 -0.83 -13.75 -3.55
N ARG A 46 -1.19 -14.98 -3.20
CA ARG A 46 -2.54 -15.35 -2.71
C ARG A 46 -2.43 -15.84 -1.28
N TYR A 47 -1.91 -14.99 -0.41
CA TYR A 47 -1.96 -15.26 1.02
C TYR A 47 -3.44 -15.40 1.45
N PRO A 48 -3.82 -16.51 2.10
CA PRO A 48 -5.20 -16.72 2.50
C PRO A 48 -5.60 -15.71 3.57
N ILE A 49 -6.56 -14.86 3.24
CA ILE A 49 -7.21 -13.98 4.24
C ILE A 49 -8.30 -14.82 4.91
N PRO A 50 -8.31 -14.94 6.26
CA PRO A 50 -9.34 -15.67 6.97
C PRO A 50 -10.74 -15.19 6.63
N SER A 51 -11.70 -16.11 6.56
CA SER A 51 -13.10 -15.73 6.43
C SER A 51 -13.56 -14.98 7.68
N VAL A 52 -14.42 -13.98 7.49
CA VAL A 52 -15.06 -13.28 8.62
C VAL A 52 -15.87 -14.26 9.48
N LEU A 53 -16.45 -15.30 8.88
CA LEU A 53 -17.16 -16.34 9.61
C LEU A 53 -16.23 -17.16 10.52
N ASP A 54 -15.07 -17.56 9.98
CA ASP A 54 -14.08 -18.34 10.73
C ASP A 54 -13.54 -17.51 11.90
N PHE A 55 -13.21 -16.24 11.64
CA PHE A 55 -12.79 -15.29 12.66
C PHE A 55 -13.83 -15.13 13.79
N ASN A 56 -15.12 -15.05 13.44
CA ASN A 56 -16.18 -14.88 14.44
C ASN A 56 -16.39 -16.16 15.28
N ASN A 57 -16.23 -17.33 14.68
CA ASN A 57 -16.28 -18.61 15.39
C ASN A 57 -15.12 -18.74 16.38
N GLU A 58 -13.91 -18.31 16.00
CA GLU A 58 -12.74 -18.31 16.90
C GLU A 58 -12.93 -17.41 18.13
N LEU A 59 -13.68 -16.32 17.97
CA LEU A 59 -13.99 -15.40 19.06
C LEU A 59 -15.17 -15.86 19.94
N HIS A 60 -15.88 -16.93 19.59
CA HIS A 60 -17.06 -17.36 20.32
C HIS A 60 -16.73 -17.70 21.79
N GLY A 61 -17.48 -17.09 22.71
CA GLY A 61 -17.30 -17.29 24.16
C GLY A 61 -16.21 -16.40 24.79
N THR A 62 -15.48 -15.62 23.99
CA THR A 62 -14.58 -14.58 24.52
C THR A 62 -15.39 -13.37 25.01
N GLN A 63 -14.93 -12.73 26.08
CA GLN A 63 -15.67 -11.64 26.75
C GLN A 63 -14.97 -10.29 26.68
N ILE A 64 -13.66 -10.28 26.43
CA ILE A 64 -12.82 -9.07 26.42
C ILE A 64 -12.10 -9.02 25.07
N PHE A 65 -12.21 -7.88 24.39
CA PHE A 65 -11.62 -7.65 23.09
C PHE A 65 -10.69 -6.44 23.16
N SER A 66 -9.59 -6.50 22.42
CA SER A 66 -8.76 -5.35 22.10
C SER A 66 -8.43 -5.38 20.61
N HIS A 67 -8.31 -4.20 20.01
CA HIS A 67 -7.97 -4.06 18.61
C HIS A 67 -6.78 -3.10 18.48
N VAL A 68 -5.83 -3.48 17.63
CA VAL A 68 -4.64 -2.68 17.34
C VAL A 68 -4.60 -2.49 15.83
N ASP A 69 -4.44 -1.25 15.40
CA ASP A 69 -4.27 -0.90 14.00
C ASP A 69 -2.87 -0.30 13.76
N PHE A 70 -2.25 -0.66 12.65
CA PHE A 70 -0.93 -0.18 12.26
C PHE A 70 -1.08 1.07 11.41
N VAL A 71 -0.68 2.22 11.97
CA VAL A 71 -0.71 3.50 11.26
C VAL A 71 0.14 3.44 10.00
N LYS A 72 -0.47 3.60 8.83
CA LYS A 72 0.21 3.58 7.52
C LYS A 72 1.05 2.30 7.31
N ASN A 73 0.51 1.14 7.68
CA ASN A 73 1.20 -0.15 7.64
C ASN A 73 2.03 -0.41 6.36
N PHE A 74 1.48 -0.09 5.18
CA PHE A 74 2.18 -0.30 3.91
C PHE A 74 3.51 0.45 3.78
N HIS A 75 3.71 1.56 4.49
CA HIS A 75 4.99 2.29 4.50
C HIS A 75 5.99 1.76 5.52
N GLN A 76 5.58 0.84 6.41
CA GLN A 76 6.45 0.24 7.41
C GLN A 76 7.19 -0.99 6.85
N ILE A 77 6.64 -1.64 5.83
CA ILE A 77 7.24 -2.83 5.20
C ILE A 77 8.17 -2.36 4.07
N PRO A 78 9.49 -2.66 4.13
CA PRO A 78 10.42 -2.29 3.08
C PRO A 78 10.19 -3.12 1.81
N ILE A 79 10.40 -2.49 0.66
CA ILE A 79 10.43 -3.17 -0.64
C ILE A 79 11.80 -3.86 -0.78
N ALA A 80 11.81 -5.07 -1.34
CA ALA A 80 13.06 -5.78 -1.65
C ALA A 80 13.95 -4.91 -2.57
N PRO A 81 15.26 -4.74 -2.29
CA PRO A 81 16.13 -3.82 -3.03
C PRO A 81 16.09 -4.00 -4.56
N GLU A 82 16.00 -5.24 -5.02
CA GLU A 82 15.90 -5.61 -6.43
C GLU A 82 14.61 -5.12 -7.12
N ASP A 83 13.53 -4.90 -6.36
CA ASP A 83 12.21 -4.52 -6.89
C ASP A 83 11.88 -3.04 -6.70
N VAL A 84 12.70 -2.27 -5.97
CA VAL A 84 12.48 -0.82 -5.72
C VAL A 84 12.28 -0.04 -7.02
N HIS A 85 13.07 -0.34 -8.05
CA HIS A 85 12.96 0.33 -9.34
C HIS A 85 11.59 0.16 -10.02
N ARG A 86 10.88 -0.95 -9.74
CA ARG A 86 9.57 -1.24 -10.34
C ARG A 86 8.46 -0.33 -9.83
N THR A 87 8.61 0.21 -8.62
CA THR A 87 7.62 1.11 -8.00
C THR A 87 7.89 2.58 -8.32
N ALA A 88 8.69 2.87 -9.33
CA ALA A 88 8.94 4.23 -9.78
C ALA A 88 7.64 4.89 -10.26
N ILE A 89 7.47 6.15 -9.89
CA ILE A 89 6.35 7.00 -10.28
C ILE A 89 6.86 8.22 -11.03
N CYS A 90 6.15 8.65 -12.07
CA CYS A 90 6.37 9.94 -12.71
C CYS A 90 5.33 10.95 -12.22
N THR A 91 5.84 12.10 -11.82
CA THR A 91 5.04 13.32 -11.61
C THR A 91 5.15 14.16 -12.88
N PRO A 92 4.11 14.90 -13.28
CA PRO A 92 4.15 15.73 -14.49
C PRO A 92 5.03 16.98 -14.31
N PHE A 93 6.33 16.81 -14.01
CA PHE A 93 7.37 17.84 -14.01
C PHE A 93 8.74 17.18 -14.26
#